data_AF-A0A2V9J9W1-F1
#
_entry.id   AF-A0A2V9J9W1-F1
#
_cell.length_a   1.000
_cell.length_b   1.000
_cell.length_c   1.000
_cell.angle_alpha   90.00
_cell.angle_beta   90.00
_cell.angle_gamma   90.00
#
_symmetry.space_group_name_H-M   'P 1'
#
loop_
_entity.id
_entity.type
_entity.pdbx_description
1 polymer ?
#
loop_
_entity_poly.entity_id
_entity_poly.type
_entity_poly.pdbx_seq_one_letter_code
_entity_poly.pdbx_strand_id
1 'polypeptide(L)'
;MKISASWAESGFWQHNCVSANTRSVENKQTNERKHKEHQSMKSTTINVQHLIALGLALAAFATTPVVRADAVTDWNANTEQAIFTAAQGPPVQGRFLAIVHAAIFDAVNGIQRKYTPYFVAEWGPRGASADAAAAQAAYTALVSLYPTQKATFDTQLANSLAKIPGNRG
;
A
#
# COMPACT_ATOMS: atom_id res chain seq x y z
N MET A 1 11.30 -31.04 -77.86
CA MET A 1 11.28 -32.09 -76.80
C MET A 1 9.94 -31.93 -76.08
N LYS A 2 8.84 -32.54 -76.57
CA LYS A 2 8.05 -33.62 -75.91
C LYS A 2 8.22 -33.64 -74.37
N ILE A 3 7.15 -33.69 -73.57
CA ILE A 3 6.36 -34.90 -73.30
C ILE A 3 4.91 -34.56 -72.90
N SER A 4 3.98 -35.33 -73.47
CA SER A 4 2.57 -35.51 -73.11
C SER A 4 2.38 -36.49 -71.95
N ALA A 5 1.44 -36.24 -71.04
CA ALA A 5 0.65 -37.24 -70.30
C ALA A 5 -0.43 -36.46 -69.51
N SER A 6 -1.73 -36.60 -69.80
CA SER A 6 -2.61 -37.73 -69.45
C SER A 6 -2.86 -37.85 -67.94
N TRP A 7 -4.14 -37.95 -67.58
CA TRP A 7 -4.73 -38.23 -66.26
C TRP A 7 -4.91 -37.02 -65.31
N ALA A 8 -6.09 -36.41 -65.35
CA ALA A 8 -6.69 -35.75 -64.19
C ALA A 8 -8.10 -36.35 -64.05
N GLU A 9 -8.39 -37.23 -63.10
CA GLU A 9 -8.38 -36.96 -61.65
C GLU A 9 -9.14 -35.69 -61.24
N SER A 10 -9.96 -35.10 -62.11
CA SER A 10 -10.59 -33.80 -61.84
C SER A 10 -11.89 -33.86 -61.01
N GLY A 11 -12.39 -35.06 -60.67
CA GLY A 11 -13.61 -35.22 -59.86
C GLY A 11 -13.33 -35.73 -58.44
N PHE A 12 -12.36 -36.64 -58.30
CA PHE A 12 -12.11 -37.31 -57.02
C PHE A 12 -11.46 -36.38 -55.99
N TRP A 13 -10.52 -35.54 -56.40
CA TRP A 13 -9.86 -34.57 -55.52
C TRP A 13 -10.80 -33.46 -55.04
N GLN A 14 -11.65 -32.88 -55.90
CA GLN A 14 -12.63 -31.87 -55.47
C GLN A 14 -13.64 -32.44 -54.44
N HIS A 15 -14.23 -33.61 -54.68
CA HIS A 15 -15.19 -34.20 -53.74
C HIS A 15 -14.54 -34.63 -52.42
N ASN A 16 -13.32 -35.15 -52.44
CA ASN A 16 -12.61 -35.58 -51.24
C ASN A 16 -12.13 -34.39 -50.39
N CYS A 17 -11.71 -33.28 -51.02
CA CYS A 17 -11.36 -32.04 -50.33
C CYS A 17 -12.58 -31.39 -49.64
N VAL A 18 -13.73 -31.34 -50.32
CA VAL A 18 -14.98 -30.81 -49.74
C VAL A 18 -15.45 -31.69 -48.59
N SER A 19 -15.40 -33.03 -48.73
CA SER A 19 -15.75 -33.99 -47.68
C SER A 19 -14.82 -33.93 -46.46
N ALA A 20 -13.53 -33.69 -46.68
CA ALA A 20 -12.57 -33.48 -45.59
C ALA A 20 -12.85 -32.16 -44.84
N ASN A 21 -13.20 -31.10 -45.57
CA ASN A 21 -13.53 -29.80 -44.97
C ASN A 21 -14.81 -29.87 -44.14
N THR A 22 -15.86 -30.55 -44.62
CA THR A 22 -17.12 -30.70 -43.86
C THR A 22 -16.93 -31.52 -42.58
N ARG A 23 -16.19 -32.64 -42.64
CA ARG A 23 -15.82 -33.39 -41.43
C ARG A 23 -15.01 -32.55 -40.45
N SER A 24 -14.10 -31.72 -40.94
CA SER A 24 -13.30 -30.83 -40.08
C SER A 24 -14.18 -29.83 -39.33
N VAL A 25 -15.14 -29.21 -40.03
CA VAL A 25 -16.09 -28.26 -39.42
C VAL A 25 -17.00 -28.95 -38.41
N GLU A 26 -17.53 -30.13 -38.72
CA GLU A 26 -18.41 -30.89 -37.82
C GLU A 26 -17.67 -31.36 -36.56
N ASN A 27 -16.43 -31.85 -36.72
CA ASN A 27 -15.58 -32.23 -35.59
C ASN A 27 -15.26 -31.03 -34.69
N LYS A 28 -14.98 -29.86 -35.28
CA LYS A 28 -14.75 -28.63 -34.52
C LYS A 28 -15.98 -28.23 -33.71
N GLN A 29 -17.17 -28.22 -34.33
CA GLN A 29 -18.42 -27.89 -33.65
C GLN A 29 -18.78 -28.90 -32.54
N THR A 30 -18.48 -30.18 -32.75
CA THR A 30 -18.71 -31.23 -31.75
C THR A 30 -17.74 -31.09 -30.57
N ASN A 31 -16.48 -30.75 -30.84
CA ASN A 31 -15.48 -30.48 -29.80
C ASN A 31 -15.83 -29.23 -29.00
N GLU A 32 -16.32 -28.16 -29.65
CA GLU A 32 -16.78 -26.95 -28.97
C GLU A 32 -18.03 -27.21 -28.12
N ARG A 33 -18.98 -28.01 -28.61
CA ARG A 33 -20.17 -28.42 -27.83
C ARG A 33 -19.77 -29.25 -26.61
N LYS A 34 -18.92 -30.27 -26.77
CA LYS A 34 -18.40 -31.06 -25.65
C LYS A 34 -17.64 -30.19 -24.66
N HIS A 35 -16.86 -29.21 -25.13
CA HIS A 35 -16.15 -28.29 -24.25
C HIS A 35 -17.11 -27.41 -23.45
N LYS A 36 -18.17 -26.88 -24.09
CA LYS A 36 -19.23 -26.10 -23.42
C LYS A 36 -20.01 -26.94 -22.41
N GLU A 37 -20.31 -28.21 -22.71
CA GLU A 37 -20.99 -29.13 -21.77
C GLU A 37 -20.09 -29.46 -20.57
N HIS A 38 -18.82 -29.79 -20.79
CA HIS A 38 -17.87 -30.05 -19.71
C HIS A 38 -17.57 -28.80 -18.86
N GLN A 39 -17.61 -27.60 -19.45
CA GLN A 39 -17.46 -26.34 -18.72
C GLN A 39 -18.72 -25.97 -17.94
N SER A 40 -19.91 -26.18 -18.53
CA SER A 40 -21.20 -25.93 -17.88
C SER A 40 -21.42 -26.84 -16.67
N MET A 41 -21.08 -28.14 -16.78
CA MET A 41 -21.21 -29.08 -15.65
C MET A 41 -20.26 -28.82 -14.48
N LYS A 42 -19.18 -28.05 -14.67
CA LYS A 42 -18.20 -27.75 -13.60
C LYS A 42 -18.47 -26.43 -12.88
N SER A 43 -19.45 -25.64 -13.33
CA SER A 43 -19.64 -24.24 -12.89
C SER A 43 -20.73 -24.02 -11.82
N THR A 44 -21.35 -25.08 -11.28
CA THR A 44 -22.45 -24.94 -10.31
C THR A 44 -22.21 -25.70 -8.99
N THR A 45 -20.95 -25.87 -8.61
CA THR A 45 -20.59 -26.34 -7.27
C THR A 45 -19.41 -25.53 -6.75
N ILE A 46 -19.71 -24.30 -6.32
CA ILE A 46 -18.82 -23.57 -5.41
C ILE A 46 -18.76 -24.40 -4.13
N ASN A 47 -17.68 -25.17 -3.98
CA ASN A 47 -17.49 -26.08 -2.86
C ASN A 47 -17.56 -25.30 -1.54
N VAL A 48 -18.40 -25.75 -0.61
CA VAL A 48 -18.57 -25.18 0.74
C VAL A 48 -17.21 -25.01 1.45
N GLN A 49 -16.22 -25.83 1.11
CA GLN A 49 -14.83 -25.72 1.56
C GLN A 49 -14.15 -24.38 1.20
N HIS A 50 -14.39 -23.83 0.00
CA HIS A 50 -13.85 -22.52 -0.38
C HIS A 50 -14.56 -21.39 0.36
N LEU A 51 -15.85 -21.53 0.67
CA LEU A 51 -16.61 -20.53 1.45
C LEU A 51 -16.19 -20.53 2.93
N ILE A 52 -15.94 -21.70 3.51
CA ILE A 52 -15.41 -21.82 4.88
C ILE A 52 -13.98 -21.28 4.96
N ALA A 53 -13.11 -21.62 4.01
CA ALA A 53 -11.74 -21.13 3.98
C ALA A 53 -11.67 -19.59 3.81
N LEU A 54 -12.55 -19.02 2.97
CA LEU A 54 -12.67 -17.57 2.82
C LEU A 54 -13.21 -16.91 4.08
N GLY A 55 -14.21 -17.52 4.74
CA GLY A 55 -14.76 -17.03 6.02
C GLY A 55 -13.72 -17.03 7.15
N LEU A 56 -12.90 -18.07 7.25
CA LEU A 56 -11.80 -18.15 8.22
C LEU A 56 -10.69 -17.15 7.92
N ALA A 57 -10.36 -16.94 6.64
CA ALA A 57 -9.38 -15.92 6.24
C ALA A 57 -9.88 -14.50 6.57
N LEU A 58 -11.15 -14.18 6.34
CA LEU A 58 -11.73 -12.88 6.72
C LEU A 58 -11.77 -12.68 8.24
N ALA A 59 -12.10 -13.72 9.00
CA ALA A 59 -12.12 -13.65 10.47
C ALA A 59 -10.71 -13.42 11.06
N ALA A 60 -9.67 -13.93 10.41
CA ALA A 60 -8.28 -13.72 10.83
C ALA A 60 -7.79 -12.27 10.65
N PHE A 61 -8.36 -11.50 9.71
CA PHE A 61 -8.04 -10.07 9.55
C PHE A 61 -8.78 -9.18 10.55
N ALA A 62 -9.93 -9.63 11.07
CA ALA A 62 -10.77 -8.86 12.00
C ALA A 62 -10.16 -8.70 13.41
N THR A 63 -9.13 -9.47 13.75
CA THR A 63 -8.47 -9.43 15.06
C THR A 63 -7.11 -8.70 15.04
N THR A 64 -6.77 -8.03 13.93
CA THR A 64 -5.53 -7.24 13.89
C THR A 64 -5.63 -6.07 14.89
N PRO A 65 -4.70 -5.97 15.86
CA PRO A 65 -4.69 -4.80 16.74
C PRO A 65 -4.46 -3.57 15.87
N VAL A 66 -5.25 -2.51 16.11
CA VAL A 66 -4.98 -1.20 15.51
C VAL A 66 -3.65 -0.71 16.09
N VAL A 67 -2.56 -0.91 15.35
CA VAL A 67 -1.27 -0.32 15.67
C VAL A 67 -1.41 1.18 15.47
N ARG A 68 -1.37 1.96 16.56
CA ARG A 68 -1.31 3.41 16.46
C ARG A 68 0.13 3.80 16.18
N ALA A 69 0.34 4.59 15.13
CA ALA A 69 1.62 5.26 14.92
C ALA A 69 1.94 6.11 16.15
N ASP A 70 3.18 6.05 16.62
CA ASP A 70 3.64 6.92 17.70
C ASP A 70 3.82 8.36 17.19
N ALA A 71 3.92 9.31 18.12
CA ALA A 71 4.05 10.72 17.76
C ALA A 71 5.29 10.97 16.87
N VAL A 72 6.39 10.26 17.08
CA VAL A 72 7.63 10.47 16.29
C VAL A 72 7.41 10.11 14.82
N THR A 73 6.69 9.01 14.57
CA THR A 73 6.36 8.54 13.22
C THR A 73 5.39 9.49 12.52
N ASP A 74 4.35 9.95 13.21
CA ASP A 74 3.40 10.95 12.68
C ASP A 74 4.13 12.24 12.28
N TRP A 75 5.04 12.73 13.14
CA TRP A 75 5.77 13.97 12.88
C TRP A 75 6.90 13.82 11.86
N ASN A 76 7.45 12.61 11.67
CA ASN A 76 8.33 12.33 10.53
C ASN A 76 7.58 12.53 9.20
N ALA A 77 6.39 11.92 9.06
CA ALA A 77 5.58 12.07 7.86
C ALA A 77 5.19 13.54 7.60
N ASN A 78 4.83 14.28 8.65
CA ASN A 78 4.56 15.72 8.55
C ASN A 78 5.78 16.52 8.08
N THR A 79 6.98 16.18 8.55
CA THR A 79 8.24 16.83 8.16
C THR A 79 8.57 16.58 6.70
N GLU A 80 8.44 15.33 6.24
CA GLU A 80 8.61 14.97 4.83
C GLU A 80 7.61 15.71 3.94
N GLN A 81 6.34 15.77 4.33
CA GLN A 81 5.33 16.51 3.59
C GLN A 81 5.65 18.01 3.52
N ALA A 82 6.15 18.60 4.61
CA ALA A 82 6.57 20.00 4.63
C ALA A 82 7.75 20.28 3.69
N ILE A 83 8.72 19.35 3.66
CA ILE A 83 9.87 19.37 2.75
C ILE A 83 9.43 19.30 1.29
N PHE A 84 8.51 18.38 0.95
CA PHE A 84 7.98 18.25 -0.40
C PHE A 84 7.19 19.48 -0.82
N THR A 85 6.33 20.01 0.07
CA THR A 85 5.51 21.20 -0.19
C THR A 85 6.38 22.43 -0.45
N ALA A 86 7.50 22.55 0.25
CA ALA A 86 8.45 23.65 0.07
C ALA A 86 9.46 23.41 -1.08
N ALA A 87 9.38 22.28 -1.79
CA ALA A 87 10.28 21.89 -2.89
C ALA A 87 11.78 22.00 -2.51
N GLN A 88 12.14 21.62 -1.28
CA GLN A 88 13.51 21.77 -0.78
C GLN A 88 14.50 20.86 -1.52
N GLY A 89 15.71 21.36 -1.78
CA GLY A 89 16.77 20.58 -2.41
C GLY A 89 17.39 19.53 -1.47
N PRO A 90 17.91 18.38 -1.98
CA PRO A 90 18.33 17.25 -1.16
C PRO A 90 19.27 17.55 0.03
N PRO A 91 20.27 18.44 -0.07
CA PRO A 91 21.14 18.76 1.08
C PRO A 91 20.39 19.40 2.25
N VAL A 92 19.37 20.21 1.96
CA VAL A 92 18.57 20.92 2.97
C VAL A 92 17.60 19.97 3.65
N GLN A 93 17.05 18.99 2.92
CA GLN A 93 16.10 18.01 3.46
C GLN A 93 16.69 17.25 4.65
N GLY A 94 17.90 16.71 4.49
CA GLY A 94 18.58 15.97 5.56
C GLY A 94 18.86 16.84 6.79
N ARG A 95 19.27 18.10 6.58
CA ARG A 95 19.47 19.05 7.68
C ARG A 95 18.17 19.32 8.44
N PHE A 96 17.06 19.51 7.75
CA PHE A 96 15.79 19.85 8.38
C PHE A 96 15.18 18.67 9.12
N LEU A 97 15.28 17.46 8.57
CA LEU A 97 14.96 16.23 9.29
C LEU A 97 15.79 16.12 10.58
N ALA A 98 17.11 16.37 10.50
CA ALA A 98 17.98 16.32 11.67
C ALA A 98 17.59 17.34 12.75
N ILE A 99 17.24 18.58 12.37
CA ILE A 99 16.77 19.61 13.32
C ILE A 99 15.50 19.17 14.05
N VAL A 100 14.51 18.69 13.29
CA VAL A 100 13.23 18.25 13.88
C VAL A 100 13.45 17.07 14.82
N HIS A 101 14.18 16.04 14.38
CA HIS A 101 14.41 14.83 15.18
C HIS A 101 15.31 15.08 16.40
N ALA A 102 16.28 16.00 16.32
CA ALA A 102 17.06 16.42 17.49
C ALA A 102 16.19 17.13 18.53
N ALA A 103 15.28 18.01 18.10
CA ALA A 103 14.34 18.68 19.00
C ALA A 103 13.38 17.69 19.67
N ILE A 104 12.85 16.72 18.92
CA ILE A 104 12.01 15.64 19.46
C ILE A 104 12.79 14.82 20.49
N PHE A 105 14.01 14.41 20.15
CA PHE A 105 14.87 13.63 21.04
C PHE A 105 15.09 14.35 22.36
N ASP A 106 15.50 15.61 22.33
CA ASP A 106 15.77 16.38 23.55
C ASP A 106 14.52 16.57 24.41
N ALA A 107 13.36 16.83 23.79
CA ALA A 107 12.11 16.98 24.53
C ALA A 107 11.67 15.68 25.22
N VAL A 108 11.73 14.55 24.52
CA VAL A 108 11.37 13.24 25.08
C VAL A 108 12.38 12.79 26.14
N ASN A 109 13.66 12.98 25.87
CA ASN A 109 14.73 12.61 26.79
C ASN A 109 14.73 13.52 28.03
N GLY A 110 14.33 14.78 27.94
CA GLY A 110 14.13 15.67 29.09
C GLY A 110 13.07 15.17 30.08
N ILE A 111 12.10 14.37 29.61
CA ILE A 111 11.07 13.71 30.43
C ILE A 111 11.55 12.37 30.98
N GLN A 112 12.09 11.50 30.12
CA GLN A 112 12.42 10.11 30.49
C GLN A 112 13.81 9.93 31.09
N ARG A 113 14.76 10.81 30.74
CA ARG A 113 16.18 10.78 31.14
C ARG A 113 16.88 9.44 30.97
N LYS A 114 16.56 8.76 29.87
CA LYS A 114 17.18 7.49 29.52
C LYS A 114 18.56 7.65 28.88
N TYR A 115 18.80 8.79 28.24
CA TYR A 115 20.00 9.07 27.47
C TYR A 115 20.68 10.37 27.91
N THR A 116 21.93 10.56 27.51
CA THR A 116 22.62 11.84 27.66
C THR A 116 21.91 12.91 26.82
N PRO A 117 21.45 14.02 27.41
CA PRO A 117 20.83 15.10 26.65
C PRO A 117 21.78 15.68 25.61
N TYR A 118 21.23 16.12 24.47
CA TYR A 118 22.03 16.77 23.43
C TYR A 118 22.18 18.27 23.71
N PHE A 119 21.06 18.96 23.95
CA PHE A 119 21.04 20.39 24.30
C PHE A 119 20.20 20.69 25.55
N VAL A 120 18.99 20.15 25.66
CA VAL A 120 18.08 20.44 26.80
C VAL A 120 18.42 19.59 28.02
N ALA A 121 19.05 20.20 29.02
CA ALA A 121 19.49 19.52 30.23
C ALA A 121 18.51 19.65 31.40
N GLU A 122 17.40 20.40 31.28
CA GLU A 122 16.37 20.53 32.31
C GLU A 122 15.39 19.35 32.32
N TRP A 123 14.76 19.11 33.47
CA TRP A 123 13.70 18.10 33.59
C TRP A 123 12.38 18.64 33.08
N GLY A 124 11.67 17.81 32.33
CA GLY A 124 10.26 18.08 31.99
C GLY A 124 9.37 18.06 33.25
N PRO A 125 8.18 18.67 33.19
CA PRO A 125 7.20 18.60 34.28
C PRO A 125 6.87 17.16 34.68
N ARG A 126 6.61 16.93 35.96
CA ARG A 126 6.12 15.62 36.42
C ARG A 126 4.80 15.29 35.72
N GLY A 127 4.64 14.03 35.30
CA GLY A 127 3.43 13.57 34.61
C GLY A 127 3.34 13.95 33.13
N ALA A 128 4.33 14.67 32.58
CA ALA A 128 4.35 15.04 31.17
C ALA A 128 4.33 13.81 30.24
N SER A 129 3.53 13.89 29.19
CA SER A 129 3.47 12.85 28.15
C SER A 129 4.62 13.01 27.17
N ALA A 130 5.36 11.92 26.93
CA ALA A 130 6.42 11.88 25.93
C ALA A 130 5.88 12.16 24.51
N ASP A 131 4.69 11.65 24.19
CA ASP A 131 4.04 11.90 22.90
C ASP A 131 3.67 13.38 22.72
N ALA A 132 3.20 14.03 23.79
CA ALA A 132 2.86 15.45 23.76
C ALA A 132 4.11 16.31 23.59
N ALA A 133 5.20 15.95 24.27
CA ALA A 133 6.48 16.63 24.17
C ALA A 133 7.10 16.47 22.77
N ALA A 134 7.09 15.26 22.22
CA ALA A 134 7.52 15.00 20.84
C ALA A 134 6.73 15.87 19.85
N ALA A 135 5.40 15.89 19.96
CA ALA A 135 4.55 16.66 19.07
C ALA A 135 4.80 18.18 19.17
N GLN A 136 4.90 18.72 20.38
CA GLN A 136 5.15 20.13 20.59
C GLN A 136 6.54 20.56 20.11
N ALA A 137 7.56 19.74 20.33
CA ALA A 137 8.93 20.00 19.86
C ALA A 137 9.01 19.99 18.33
N ALA A 138 8.40 19.00 17.68
CA ALA A 138 8.34 18.90 16.23
C ALA A 138 7.62 20.11 15.61
N TYR A 139 6.45 20.47 16.15
CA TYR A 139 5.70 21.67 15.75
C TYR A 139 6.58 22.93 15.83
N THR A 140 7.27 23.11 16.95
CA THR A 140 8.08 24.32 17.18
C THR A 140 9.23 24.43 16.17
N ALA A 141 9.93 23.32 15.91
CA ALA A 141 10.97 23.26 14.90
C ALA A 141 10.41 23.54 13.49
N LEU A 142 9.29 22.91 13.12
CA LEU A 142 8.69 23.06 11.79
C LEU A 142 8.14 24.46 11.54
N VAL A 143 7.50 25.10 12.52
CA VAL A 143 7.05 26.51 12.39
C VAL A 143 8.25 27.44 12.21
N SER A 144 9.37 27.16 12.87
CA SER A 144 10.60 27.95 12.68
C SER A 144 11.23 27.73 11.30
N LEU A 145 11.18 26.51 10.76
CA LEU A 145 11.76 26.18 9.45
C LEU A 145 10.86 26.63 8.29
N TYR A 146 9.53 26.55 8.46
CA TYR A 146 8.53 26.79 7.43
C TYR A 146 7.36 27.65 7.96
N PRO A 147 7.60 28.94 8.27
CA PRO A 147 6.58 29.80 8.87
C PRO A 147 5.31 29.95 8.02
N THR A 148 5.42 29.85 6.69
CA THR A 148 4.28 29.90 5.76
C THR A 148 3.34 28.70 5.87
N GLN A 149 3.81 27.57 6.42
CA GLN A 149 3.02 26.35 6.62
C GLN A 149 2.41 26.25 8.03
N LYS A 150 2.53 27.31 8.84
CA LYS A 150 2.12 27.31 10.26
C LYS A 150 0.69 26.80 10.48
N ALA A 151 -0.28 27.24 9.69
CA ALA A 151 -1.68 26.83 9.86
C ALA A 151 -1.87 25.30 9.69
N THR A 152 -1.09 24.68 8.81
CA THR A 152 -1.06 23.22 8.65
C THR A 152 -0.51 22.56 9.91
N PHE A 153 0.61 23.07 10.44
CA PHE A 153 1.23 22.53 11.65
C PHE A 153 0.36 22.74 12.89
N ASP A 154 -0.38 23.85 13.00
CA ASP A 154 -1.34 24.10 14.07
C ASP A 154 -2.41 23.00 14.09
N THR A 155 -2.93 22.65 12.92
CA THR A 155 -3.94 21.58 12.76
C THR A 155 -3.35 20.21 13.11
N GLN A 156 -2.14 19.91 12.62
CA GLN A 156 -1.45 18.66 12.94
C GLN A 156 -1.16 18.51 14.44
N LEU A 157 -0.72 19.58 15.10
CA LEU A 157 -0.51 19.60 16.55
C LEU A 157 -1.81 19.35 17.31
N ALA A 158 -2.88 20.05 16.96
CA ALA A 158 -4.19 19.83 17.58
C ALA A 158 -4.65 18.37 17.45
N ASN A 159 -4.47 17.77 16.27
CA ASN A 159 -4.80 16.37 16.01
C ASN A 159 -3.91 15.40 16.81
N SER A 160 -2.61 15.66 16.92
CA SER A 160 -1.70 14.84 17.74
C SER A 160 -2.10 14.89 19.21
N LEU A 161 -2.37 16.08 19.76
CA LEU A 161 -2.73 16.24 21.17
C LEU A 161 -4.09 15.61 21.50
N ALA A 162 -5.06 15.65 20.58
CA ALA A 162 -6.37 15.02 20.76
C ALA A 162 -6.28 13.48 20.87
N LYS A 163 -5.23 12.86 20.34
CA LYS A 163 -5.01 11.40 20.41
C LYS A 163 -4.44 10.93 21.76
N ILE A 164 -3.89 11.84 22.56
CA ILE A 164 -3.21 11.53 23.83
C ILE A 164 -4.25 11.48 24.95
N PRO A 165 -4.46 10.30 25.57
CA PRO A 165 -5.33 10.19 26.73
C PRO A 165 -4.77 11.04 27.88
N GLY A 166 -5.61 11.83 28.55
CA GLY A 166 -5.17 12.72 29.62
C GLY A 166 -4.56 11.98 30.81
N ASN A 167 -3.28 12.22 31.07
CA ASN A 167 -2.63 11.92 32.34
C ASN A 167 -3.17 12.98 33.33
N ARG A 168 -4.16 12.62 34.15
CA ARG A 168 -4.52 13.43 35.32
C ARG A 168 -3.39 13.28 36.34
N GLY A 169 -2.54 14.29 36.47
CA GLY A 169 -1.50 14.39 37.48
C GLY A 169 -0.87 15.77 37.47
#